data_AF-A0AB73NTJ8-F1
#
_entry.id   AF-A0AB73NTJ8-F1
#
_cell.length_a   1.000
_cell.length_b   1.000
_cell.length_c   1.000
_cell.angle_alpha   90.00
_cell.angle_beta   90.00
_cell.angle_gamma   90.00
#
_symmetry.space_group_name_H-M   'P 1'
#
loop_
_entity.id
_entity.type
_entity.pdbx_description
1 polymer ?
#
loop_
_entity_poly.entity_id
_entity_poly.type
_entity_poly.pdbx_seq_one_letter_code
_entity_poly.pdbx_strand_id
1 'polypeptide(L)'
;MPSIATVNQSVTGIKWGQGISQQGMPWENYVGTQLPQNSRLPANFKTFDYYNRISRTAISVKTLDTTTAVRVANPRQIYSSLKGNIDEVVKFHTHTLSGEQLKSSMISNREIQLAVPALTNKTQWTERNRVIEYGRSQGVKVTVTQVK
;
A
#
# COMPACT_ATOMS: atom_id res chain seq x y z
N MET A 1 19.89 -0.84 -5.76
CA MET A 1 18.50 -1.33 -5.79
C MET A 1 17.81 -0.85 -4.52
N PRO A 2 16.55 -0.39 -4.55
CA PRO A 2 15.83 -0.07 -3.32
C PRO A 2 15.79 -1.31 -2.41
N SER A 3 16.12 -1.16 -1.14
CA SER A 3 16.07 -2.25 -0.16
C SER A 3 14.62 -2.69 0.03
N ILE A 4 14.33 -3.97 -0.19
CA ILE A 4 13.02 -4.55 0.06
C ILE A 4 13.01 -5.11 1.48
N ALA A 5 12.06 -4.66 2.29
CA ALA A 5 11.85 -5.22 3.61
C ALA A 5 11.18 -6.58 3.48
N THR A 6 11.56 -7.52 4.34
CA THR A 6 10.95 -8.85 4.40
C THR A 6 10.45 -9.11 5.81
N VAL A 7 9.21 -9.58 5.94
CA VAL A 7 8.56 -9.89 7.21
C VAL A 7 7.91 -11.28 7.14
N ASN A 8 7.87 -12.00 8.26
CA ASN A 8 7.19 -13.29 8.34
C ASN A 8 5.67 -13.13 8.30
N GLN A 9 4.99 -14.06 7.66
CA GLN A 9 3.54 -14.17 7.63
C GLN A 9 2.96 -14.26 9.05
N SER A 10 3.62 -14.96 9.97
CA SER A 10 3.21 -15.06 11.38
C SER A 10 3.21 -13.73 12.13
N VAL A 11 4.04 -12.77 11.70
CA VAL A 11 4.12 -11.43 12.32
C VAL A 11 3.02 -10.52 11.79
N THR A 12 2.68 -10.64 10.51
CA THR A 12 1.65 -9.79 9.87
C THR A 12 0.24 -10.35 9.98
N GLY A 13 0.09 -11.67 10.16
CA GLY A 13 -1.19 -12.37 10.14
C GLY A 13 -1.83 -12.51 8.76
N ILE A 14 -1.15 -12.08 7.68
CA ILE A 14 -1.65 -12.14 6.32
C ILE A 14 -1.86 -13.61 5.90
N LYS A 15 -2.91 -13.88 5.14
CA LYS A 15 -3.09 -15.12 4.37
C LYS A 15 -3.47 -14.75 2.94
N TRP A 16 -2.58 -15.03 2.01
CA TRP A 16 -2.76 -14.73 0.59
C TRP A 16 -3.95 -15.51 0.01
N GLY A 17 -4.76 -14.83 -0.81
CA GLY A 17 -5.91 -15.44 -1.48
C GLY A 17 -7.14 -15.69 -0.60
N GLN A 18 -7.11 -15.33 0.70
CA GLN A 18 -8.19 -15.57 1.66
C GLN A 18 -9.10 -14.34 1.89
N GLY A 19 -9.11 -13.40 0.94
CA GLY A 19 -9.95 -12.21 0.98
C GLY A 19 -9.46 -11.09 1.90
N ILE A 20 -10.19 -9.97 1.92
CA ILE A 20 -9.77 -8.74 2.61
C ILE A 20 -9.57 -8.97 4.11
N SER A 21 -10.41 -9.79 4.74
CA SER A 21 -10.37 -10.00 6.18
C SER A 21 -9.12 -10.73 6.68
N GLN A 22 -8.54 -11.59 5.83
CA GLN A 22 -7.35 -12.35 6.15
C GLN A 22 -6.09 -11.79 5.47
N GLN A 23 -6.22 -10.87 4.53
CA GLN A 23 -5.09 -10.30 3.78
C GLN A 23 -4.93 -8.80 4.03
N GLY A 24 -5.96 -8.01 3.71
CA GLY A 24 -5.93 -6.55 3.83
C GLY A 24 -5.89 -6.07 5.28
N MET A 25 -6.86 -6.51 6.10
CA MET A 25 -6.97 -6.06 7.49
C MET A 25 -5.73 -6.39 8.34
N PRO A 26 -5.13 -7.60 8.27
CA PRO A 26 -3.91 -7.90 9.02
C PRO A 26 -2.72 -7.05 8.58
N TRP A 27 -2.56 -6.80 7.27
CA TRP A 27 -1.51 -5.93 6.76
C TRP A 27 -1.68 -4.49 7.25
N GLU A 28 -2.90 -3.95 7.16
CA GLU A 28 -3.24 -2.62 7.67
C GLU A 28 -2.89 -2.51 9.16
N ASN A 29 -3.33 -3.47 9.98
CA ASN A 29 -3.02 -3.51 11.41
C ASN A 29 -1.51 -3.53 11.67
N TYR A 30 -0.75 -4.35 10.94
CA TYR A 30 0.71 -4.44 11.09
C TYR A 30 1.42 -3.14 10.70
N VAL A 31 0.98 -2.45 9.64
CA VAL A 31 1.52 -1.12 9.32
C VAL A 31 1.19 -0.13 10.44
N GLY A 32 -0.02 -0.19 10.99
CA GLY A 32 -0.46 0.66 12.09
C GLY A 32 0.40 0.56 13.36
N THR A 33 0.99 -0.61 13.65
CA THR A 33 1.88 -0.76 14.83
C THR A 33 3.20 -0.02 14.70
N GLN A 34 3.57 0.42 13.49
CA GLN A 34 4.80 1.15 13.19
C GLN A 34 4.59 2.66 13.10
N LEU A 35 3.35 3.12 13.26
CA LEU A 35 2.97 4.52 13.13
C LEU A 35 2.68 5.13 14.51
N PRO A 36 2.78 6.47 14.64
CA PRO A 36 2.36 7.14 15.86
C PRO A 36 0.90 6.81 16.20
N GLN A 37 0.58 6.81 17.49
CA GLN A 37 -0.80 6.68 17.96
C GLN A 37 -1.70 7.73 17.30
N ASN A 38 -2.97 7.39 17.09
CA ASN A 38 -3.98 8.23 16.43
C ASN A 38 -3.66 8.58 14.96
N SER A 39 -2.79 7.82 14.31
CA SER A 39 -2.58 7.95 12.85
C SER A 39 -3.68 7.27 12.03
N ARG A 40 -4.43 6.31 12.59
CA ARG A 40 -5.43 5.53 11.83
C ARG A 40 -6.65 6.40 11.53
N LEU A 41 -7.03 6.47 10.26
CA LEU A 41 -8.24 7.13 9.81
C LEU A 41 -9.46 6.24 10.09
N PRO A 42 -10.68 6.80 10.10
CA PRO A 42 -11.90 6.02 10.27
C PRO A 42 -12.00 4.87 9.27
N ALA A 43 -12.59 3.74 9.67
CA ALA A 43 -12.87 2.66 8.74
C ALA A 43 -13.69 3.17 7.54
N ASN A 44 -13.34 2.71 6.33
CA ASN A 44 -13.90 3.17 5.05
C ASN A 44 -13.53 4.62 4.66
N PHE A 45 -12.56 5.25 5.32
CA PHE A 45 -12.01 6.51 4.82
C PHE A 45 -11.40 6.28 3.43
N LYS A 46 -11.77 7.12 2.46
CA LYS A 46 -11.36 6.91 1.06
C LYS A 46 -9.86 7.17 0.90
N THR A 47 -9.24 6.37 0.04
CA THR A 47 -7.86 6.50 -0.47
C THR A 47 -6.75 6.22 0.55
N PHE A 48 -6.85 6.76 1.76
CA PHE A 48 -5.85 6.64 2.81
C PHE A 48 -6.42 5.93 4.03
N ASP A 49 -5.59 5.08 4.63
CA ASP A 49 -5.92 4.33 5.85
C ASP A 49 -5.28 4.98 7.08
N TYR A 50 -4.16 5.69 6.88
CA TYR A 50 -3.48 6.42 7.94
C TYR A 50 -3.07 7.83 7.51
N TYR A 51 -3.01 8.74 8.48
CA TYR A 51 -2.41 10.06 8.38
C TYR A 51 -1.50 10.34 9.58
N ASN A 52 -0.19 10.33 9.35
CA ASN A 52 0.79 10.74 10.35
C ASN A 52 0.84 12.26 10.41
N ARG A 53 0.27 12.84 11.47
CA ARG A 53 0.17 14.30 11.67
C ARG A 53 1.53 14.98 11.88
N ILE A 54 2.52 14.27 12.40
CA ILE A 54 3.86 14.81 12.71
C ILE A 54 4.63 15.05 11.42
N SER A 55 4.72 14.03 10.57
CA SER A 55 5.41 14.10 9.27
C SER A 55 4.53 14.61 8.13
N ARG A 56 3.24 14.84 8.41
CA ARG A 56 2.20 15.20 7.43
C ARG A 56 2.16 14.20 6.27
N THR A 57 2.25 12.91 6.60
CA THR A 57 2.29 11.81 5.62
C THR A 57 0.94 11.09 5.59
N ALA A 58 0.29 11.11 4.43
CA ALA A 58 -0.90 10.30 4.17
C ALA A 58 -0.50 8.96 3.55
N ILE A 59 -0.98 7.86 4.13
CA ILE A 59 -0.50 6.50 3.85
C ILE A 59 -1.69 5.65 3.41
N SER A 60 -1.58 5.09 2.21
CA SER A 60 -2.48 4.07 1.69
C SER A 60 -1.83 2.70 1.86
N VAL A 61 -2.56 1.75 2.41
CA VAL A 61 -2.08 0.40 2.72
C VAL A 61 -2.71 -0.56 1.73
N LYS A 62 -1.87 -1.30 1.02
CA LYS A 62 -2.30 -2.18 -0.07
C LYS A 62 -1.64 -3.54 0.07
N THR A 63 -2.38 -4.57 -0.34
CA THR A 63 -1.83 -5.91 -0.53
C THR A 63 -2.06 -6.32 -1.98
N LEU A 64 -1.11 -7.06 -2.54
CA LEU A 64 -1.28 -7.62 -3.88
C LEU A 64 -0.71 -9.04 -3.92
N ASP A 65 -1.60 -10.02 -4.00
CA ASP A 65 -1.21 -11.41 -4.22
C ASP A 65 -0.70 -11.58 -5.65
N THR A 66 0.61 -11.66 -5.83
CA THR A 66 1.26 -11.82 -7.14
C THR A 66 1.24 -13.27 -7.62
N THR A 67 0.81 -14.22 -6.79
CA THR A 67 0.87 -15.66 -7.09
C THR A 67 -0.38 -16.22 -7.75
N THR A 68 -1.44 -15.41 -7.92
CA THR A 68 -2.66 -15.84 -8.62
C THR A 68 -2.36 -16.23 -10.06
N ALA A 69 -3.03 -17.26 -10.57
CA ALA A 69 -2.83 -17.77 -11.94
C ALA A 69 -2.90 -16.67 -13.00
N VAL A 70 -3.85 -15.72 -12.84
CA VAL A 70 -4.05 -14.59 -13.74
C VAL A 70 -2.83 -13.65 -13.76
N ARG A 71 -2.23 -13.36 -12.60
CA ARG A 71 -1.07 -12.45 -12.50
C ARG A 71 0.26 -13.12 -12.84
N VAL A 72 0.34 -14.45 -12.70
CA VAL A 72 1.45 -15.24 -13.21
C VAL A 72 1.40 -15.28 -14.74
N ALA A 73 0.22 -15.54 -15.32
CA ALA A 73 0.02 -15.56 -16.77
C ALA A 73 0.16 -14.17 -17.43
N ASN A 74 -0.25 -13.11 -16.73
CA ASN A 74 -0.16 -11.73 -17.21
C ASN A 74 0.41 -10.76 -16.15
N PRO A 75 1.74 -10.68 -16.00
CA PRO A 75 2.39 -9.82 -15.02
C PRO A 75 2.08 -8.32 -15.17
N ARG A 76 1.67 -7.85 -16.36
CA ARG A 76 1.30 -6.44 -16.58
C ARG A 76 0.13 -6.00 -15.70
N GLN A 77 -0.72 -6.93 -15.27
CA GLN A 77 -1.80 -6.62 -14.34
C GLN A 77 -1.29 -6.10 -12.98
N ILE A 78 -0.09 -6.53 -12.54
CA ILE A 78 0.54 -6.03 -11.32
C ILE A 78 0.76 -4.53 -11.44
N TYR A 79 1.38 -4.09 -12.53
CA TYR A 79 1.62 -2.67 -12.78
C TYR A 79 0.31 -1.89 -12.89
N SER A 80 -0.65 -2.35 -13.70
CA SER A 80 -1.92 -1.63 -13.89
C SER A 80 -2.71 -1.46 -12.59
N SER A 81 -2.82 -2.51 -11.76
CA SER A 81 -3.50 -2.40 -10.46
C SER A 81 -2.82 -1.42 -9.52
N LEU A 82 -1.50 -1.47 -9.43
CA LEU A 82 -0.74 -0.59 -8.53
C LEU A 82 -0.69 0.86 -9.05
N LYS A 83 -0.62 1.05 -10.37
CA LYS A 83 -0.75 2.37 -11.00
C LYS A 83 -2.09 3.01 -10.65
N GLY A 84 -3.19 2.27 -10.69
CA GLY A 84 -4.50 2.75 -10.28
C GLY A 84 -4.51 3.27 -8.83
N ASN A 85 -3.93 2.50 -7.90
CA ASN A 85 -3.79 2.94 -6.50
C ASN A 85 -2.95 4.22 -6.36
N ILE A 86 -1.86 4.35 -7.14
CA ILE A 86 -1.04 5.58 -7.16
C ILE A 86 -1.87 6.75 -7.68
N ASP A 87 -2.60 6.57 -8.78
CA ASP A 87 -3.43 7.62 -9.39
C ASP A 87 -4.53 8.10 -8.42
N GLU A 88 -5.14 7.20 -7.66
CA GLU A 88 -6.10 7.56 -6.59
C GLU A 88 -5.46 8.43 -5.52
N VAL A 89 -4.27 8.04 -5.04
CA VAL A 89 -3.50 8.79 -4.04
C VAL A 89 -3.11 10.17 -4.57
N VAL A 90 -2.71 10.28 -5.84
CA VAL A 90 -2.34 11.56 -6.48
C VAL A 90 -3.56 12.48 -6.60
N LYS A 91 -4.70 11.94 -7.04
CA LYS A 91 -5.93 12.71 -7.29
C LYS A 91 -6.67 13.12 -6.01
N PHE A 92 -6.28 12.59 -4.85
CA PHE A 92 -6.94 12.94 -3.60
C PHE A 92 -6.83 14.43 -3.28
N HIS A 93 -7.99 15.08 -3.17
CA HIS A 93 -8.11 16.49 -2.82
C HIS A 93 -8.65 16.72 -1.39
N THR A 94 -9.77 16.09 -1.04
CA THR A 94 -10.36 16.18 0.31
C THR A 94 -11.29 15.00 0.55
N HIS A 95 -11.41 14.58 1.80
CA HIS A 95 -12.45 13.64 2.23
C HIS A 95 -12.81 13.92 3.70
N THR A 96 -14.10 13.77 4.03
CA THR A 96 -14.61 13.89 5.40
C THR A 96 -15.44 12.66 5.70
N LEU A 97 -15.19 12.00 6.84
CA LEU A 97 -15.94 10.85 7.31
C LEU A 97 -15.92 10.79 8.83
N SER A 98 -17.07 10.50 9.45
CA SER A 98 -17.20 10.34 10.91
C SER A 98 -16.61 11.51 11.72
N GLY A 99 -16.72 12.74 11.21
CA GLY A 99 -16.17 13.95 11.85
C GLY A 99 -14.67 14.21 11.58
N GLU A 100 -13.93 13.24 11.02
CA GLU A 100 -12.55 13.46 10.57
C GLU A 100 -12.50 14.01 9.15
N GLN A 101 -11.68 15.05 8.93
CA GLN A 101 -11.44 15.63 7.62
C GLN A 101 -9.94 15.62 7.30
N LEU A 102 -9.60 15.15 6.10
CA LEU A 102 -8.26 15.25 5.53
C LEU A 102 -8.32 16.00 4.20
N LYS A 103 -7.52 17.08 4.09
CA LYS A 103 -7.35 17.85 2.86
C LYS A 103 -5.96 17.65 2.30
N SER A 104 -5.82 17.74 0.98
CA SER A 104 -4.53 17.72 0.28
C SER A 104 -3.56 18.76 0.82
N SER A 105 -4.05 19.96 1.20
CA SER A 105 -3.23 21.01 1.82
C SER A 105 -2.64 20.62 3.18
N MET A 106 -3.18 19.60 3.86
CA MET A 106 -2.62 19.04 5.09
C MET A 106 -1.48 18.05 4.80
N ILE A 107 -1.44 17.46 3.60
CA ILE A 107 -0.54 16.38 3.23
C ILE A 107 0.73 16.94 2.57
N SER A 108 1.88 16.72 3.21
CA SER A 108 3.19 17.03 2.63
C SER A 108 3.77 15.83 1.89
N ASN A 109 3.47 14.61 2.36
CA ASN A 109 4.03 13.37 1.81
C ASN A 109 2.91 12.36 1.53
N ARG A 110 3.00 11.67 0.40
CA ARG A 110 2.08 10.60 0.02
C ARG A 110 2.84 9.28 -0.05
N GLU A 111 2.35 8.26 0.64
CA GLU A 111 3.00 6.96 0.69
C GLU A 111 2.01 5.82 0.44
N ILE A 112 2.47 4.78 -0.26
CA ILE A 112 1.80 3.49 -0.37
C ILE A 112 2.66 2.43 0.31
N GLN A 113 2.09 1.77 1.31
CA GLN A 113 2.67 0.61 1.99
C GLN A 113 2.11 -0.67 1.36
N LEU A 114 2.90 -1.28 0.48
CA LEU A 114 2.50 -2.43 -0.33
C LEU A 114 3.11 -3.73 0.21
N ALA A 115 2.26 -4.68 0.62
CA ALA A 115 2.69 -6.06 0.83
C ALA A 115 2.51 -6.91 -0.43
N VAL A 116 3.48 -7.78 -0.70
CA VAL A 116 3.44 -8.82 -1.75
C VAL A 116 3.98 -10.16 -1.23
N PRO A 117 3.57 -11.31 -1.80
CA PRO A 117 4.17 -12.60 -1.47
C PRO A 117 5.68 -12.65 -1.77
N ALA A 118 6.43 -13.37 -0.94
CA ALA A 118 7.85 -13.61 -1.15
C ALA A 118 8.16 -14.34 -2.48
N LEU A 119 7.25 -15.20 -2.94
CA LEU A 119 7.32 -16.00 -4.18
C LEU A 119 7.16 -15.18 -5.48
N THR A 120 7.56 -13.91 -5.48
CA THR A 120 7.48 -13.03 -6.65
C THR A 120 8.64 -13.33 -7.61
N ASN A 121 8.35 -13.69 -8.87
CA ASN A 121 9.36 -14.06 -9.89
C ASN A 121 10.00 -12.82 -10.57
N LYS A 122 11.14 -13.01 -11.27
CA LYS A 122 11.93 -11.90 -11.86
C LYS A 122 11.11 -10.96 -12.77
N THR A 123 10.16 -11.47 -13.55
CA THR A 123 9.32 -10.64 -14.42
C THR A 123 8.36 -9.78 -13.61
N GLN A 124 7.81 -10.32 -12.53
CA GLN A 124 6.96 -9.57 -11.60
C GLN A 124 7.77 -8.53 -10.81
N TRP A 125 9.06 -8.78 -10.55
CA TRP A 125 9.99 -7.79 -10.00
C TRP A 125 10.15 -6.56 -10.91
N THR A 126 10.24 -6.76 -12.23
CA THR A 126 10.30 -5.66 -13.20
C THR A 126 9.07 -4.77 -13.14
N GLU A 127 7.88 -5.36 -13.14
CA GLU A 127 6.62 -4.60 -13.07
C GLU A 127 6.49 -3.82 -11.76
N ARG A 128 7.01 -4.36 -10.66
CA ARG A 128 7.04 -3.66 -9.39
C ARG A 128 8.01 -2.48 -9.37
N ASN A 129 9.21 -2.63 -9.93
CA ASN A 129 10.17 -1.53 -10.04
C ASN A 129 9.61 -0.38 -10.89
N ARG A 130 8.93 -0.71 -12.00
CA ARG A 130 8.20 0.28 -12.83
C ARG A 130 7.17 1.06 -12.02
N VAL A 131 6.49 0.41 -11.09
CA VAL A 131 5.50 1.07 -10.22
C VAL A 131 6.14 1.97 -9.17
N ILE A 132 7.29 1.58 -8.62
CA ILE A 132 8.05 2.42 -7.68
C ILE A 132 8.54 3.68 -8.41
N GLU A 133 9.06 3.52 -9.63
CA GLU A 133 9.49 4.64 -10.47
C GLU A 133 8.34 5.55 -10.86
N TYR A 134 7.20 4.97 -11.25
CA TYR A 134 6.00 5.74 -11.55
C TYR A 134 5.51 6.52 -10.32
N GLY A 135 5.40 5.87 -9.16
CA GLY A 135 5.05 6.54 -7.90
C GLY A 135 5.96 7.72 -7.62
N ARG A 136 7.29 7.50 -7.69
CA ARG A 136 8.28 8.57 -7.50
C ARG A 136 8.09 9.73 -8.48
N SER A 137 7.81 9.45 -9.75
CA SER A 137 7.53 10.49 -10.76
C SER A 137 6.27 11.31 -10.46
N GLN A 138 5.34 10.75 -9.69
CA GLN A 138 4.10 11.40 -9.25
C GLN A 138 4.18 11.98 -7.83
N GLY A 139 5.36 11.98 -7.20
CA GLY A 139 5.52 12.44 -5.81
C GLY A 139 4.91 11.50 -4.76
N VAL A 140 4.73 10.21 -5.09
CA VAL A 140 4.24 9.16 -4.20
C VAL A 140 5.34 8.16 -3.89
N LYS A 141 5.68 8.00 -2.61
CA LYS A 141 6.61 6.97 -2.17
C LYS A 141 5.90 5.61 -2.15
N VAL A 142 6.45 4.61 -2.83
CA VAL A 142 5.93 3.23 -2.78
C VAL A 142 6.92 2.37 -2.03
N THR A 143 6.55 1.98 -0.80
CA THR A 143 7.34 1.09 0.05
C THR A 143 6.82 -0.33 -0.13
N VAL A 144 7.68 -1.25 -0.57
CA VAL A 144 7.31 -2.65 -0.78
C VAL A 144 7.88 -3.52 0.32
N THR A 145 7.02 -4.32 0.93
CA THR A 145 7.38 -5.36 1.88
C THR A 145 7.03 -6.73 1.32
N GLN A 146 7.99 -7.66 1.35
CA GLN A 146 7.73 -9.07 1.07
C GLN A 146 7.26 -9.78 2.33
N VAL A 147 6.20 -10.56 2.20
CA VAL A 147 5.65 -11.38 3.28
C VAL A 147 5.94 -12.84 2.95
N LYS A 148 6.73 -13.50 3.81
CA LYS A 148 7.22 -14.87 3.63
C LYS A 148 6.60 -15.86 4.61
#